data_AF-C1AWA6-F1
#
_entry.id   AF-C1AWA6-F1
#
_cell.length_a   1.000
_cell.length_b   1.000
_cell.length_c   1.000
_cell.angle_alpha   90.00
_cell.angle_beta   90.00
_cell.angle_gamma   90.00
#
_symmetry.space_group_name_H-M   'P 1'
#
loop_
_entity.id
_entity.type
_entity.pdbx_description
1 polymer ?
#
loop_
_entity_poly.entity_id
_entity_poly.type
_entity_poly.pdbx_seq_one_letter_code
_entity_poly.pdbx_strand_id
1 'polypeptide(L)'
;MKGQNICKNHGGAAPQARRKAAERILLAQDLAAAKLVELMNDPNVPPGVQRMAAADLLDRGGNVAAHVLAIPGVSGGDKPWEVLFESILGGSRAESRAQRGILDREPPKWLTDEIAAAEIVDAEVVAEGVSPACEACGAQFPTELPDWLDAYPQLCRPCREERGLPDPGRDGRSYPAGAVPQGQSDPASGAQGGQAPQAGSNHPKRNGQSPTADLSGNGLVTMEEALGQLHRSKRSRRQRK
;
A
#
# COMPACT_ATOMS: atom_id res chain seq x y z
N MET A 1 -12.75 19.75 28.28
CA MET A 1 -11.29 19.46 28.35
C MET A 1 -10.74 19.96 29.68
N LYS A 2 -10.10 19.13 30.51
CA LYS A 2 -9.52 19.55 31.81
C LYS A 2 -8.08 20.11 31.68
N GLY A 3 -7.76 20.80 30.58
CA GLY A 3 -6.39 21.26 30.29
C GLY A 3 -5.99 22.54 31.02
N GLN A 4 -6.96 23.41 31.31
CA GLN A 4 -6.81 24.70 32.01
C GLN A 4 -8.13 25.03 32.71
N ASN A 5 -8.07 25.73 33.85
CA ASN A 5 -9.25 26.09 34.64
C ASN A 5 -9.89 27.44 34.21
N ILE A 6 -9.43 28.01 33.09
CA ILE A 6 -9.79 29.35 32.62
C ILE A 6 -10.52 29.22 31.28
N CYS A 7 -11.65 29.92 31.12
CA CYS A 7 -12.42 29.85 29.88
C CYS A 7 -11.72 30.58 28.71
N LYS A 8 -12.19 30.33 27.49
CA LYS A 8 -11.67 30.90 26.23
C LYS A 8 -11.42 32.41 26.33
N ASN A 9 -12.38 33.15 26.88
CA ASN A 9 -12.39 34.61 26.89
C ASN A 9 -11.51 35.23 28.00
N HIS A 10 -11.29 34.53 29.12
CA HIS A 10 -10.48 35.01 30.25
C HIS A 10 -8.99 34.64 30.15
N GLY A 11 -8.51 34.31 28.95
CA GLY A 11 -7.10 33.99 28.69
C GLY A 11 -6.81 32.53 28.35
N GLY A 12 -7.78 31.61 28.47
CA GLY A 12 -7.62 30.22 28.02
C GLY A 12 -7.34 30.09 26.52
N ALA A 13 -7.71 31.10 25.73
CA ALA A 13 -7.40 31.19 24.31
C ALA A 13 -6.04 31.85 23.98
N ALA A 14 -5.27 32.33 24.96
CA ALA A 14 -4.06 33.12 24.73
C ALA A 14 -2.92 32.29 24.09
N PRO A 15 -2.05 32.87 23.24
CA PRO A 15 -1.04 32.11 22.49
C PRO A 15 -0.10 31.27 23.37
N GLN A 16 0.36 31.82 24.49
CA GLN A 16 1.20 31.13 25.47
C GLN A 16 0.47 29.96 26.15
N ALA A 17 -0.83 30.11 26.40
CA ALA A 17 -1.67 29.07 27.00
C ALA A 17 -1.90 27.91 26.01
N ARG A 18 -2.13 28.21 24.72
CA ARG A 18 -2.20 27.21 23.65
C ARG A 18 -0.87 26.48 23.46
N ARG A 19 0.26 27.21 23.46
CA ARG A 19 1.60 26.61 23.34
C ARG A 19 1.88 25.62 24.47
N LYS A 20 1.63 26.01 25.73
CA LYS A 20 1.79 25.11 26.89
C LYS A 20 0.83 23.91 26.86
N ALA A 21 -0.35 24.05 26.26
CA ALA A 21 -1.26 22.93 26.03
C ALA A 21 -0.73 21.96 24.96
N ALA A 22 -0.17 22.46 23.86
CA ALA A 22 0.47 21.64 22.83
C ALA A 22 1.70 20.88 23.38
N GLU A 23 2.56 21.54 24.15
CA GLU A 23 3.69 20.90 24.85
C GLU A 23 3.24 19.71 25.72
N ARG A 24 2.14 19.86 26.47
CA ARG A 24 1.56 18.78 27.29
C ARG A 24 0.96 17.65 26.46
N ILE A 25 0.45 17.94 25.27
CA ILE A 25 -0.06 16.90 24.35
C ILE A 25 1.11 16.10 23.79
N LEU A 26 2.20 16.76 23.37
CA LEU A 26 3.42 16.10 22.90
C LEU A 26 4.01 15.18 23.98
N LEU A 27 4.18 15.68 25.21
CA LEU A 27 4.66 14.88 26.35
C LEU A 27 3.72 13.74 26.78
N ALA A 28 2.49 13.68 26.26
CA ALA A 28 1.55 12.59 26.48
C ALA A 28 1.54 11.56 25.33
N GLN A 29 2.25 11.80 24.23
CA GLN A 29 2.29 10.88 23.07
C GLN A 29 2.96 9.55 23.43
N ASP A 30 4.06 9.58 24.19
CA ASP A 30 4.78 8.36 24.62
C ASP A 30 3.88 7.46 25.50
N LEU A 31 3.11 8.07 26.40
CA LEU A 31 2.14 7.37 27.25
C LEU A 31 0.97 6.81 26.44
N ALA A 32 0.51 7.53 25.41
CA ALA A 32 -0.53 7.04 24.49
C ALA A 32 -0.02 5.85 23.66
N ALA A 33 1.22 5.92 23.14
CA ALA A 33 1.86 4.84 22.40
C ALA A 33 2.03 3.58 23.27
N ALA A 34 2.46 3.74 24.53
CA ALA A 34 2.52 2.64 25.49
C ALA A 34 1.15 1.97 25.70
N LYS A 35 0.07 2.75 25.79
CA LYS A 35 -1.30 2.20 25.89
C LYS A 35 -1.82 1.54 24.62
N LEU A 36 -1.37 1.95 23.43
CA LEU A 36 -1.64 1.20 22.19
C LEU A 36 -0.94 -0.17 22.22
N VAL A 37 0.32 -0.23 22.67
CA VAL A 37 1.06 -1.49 22.81
C VAL A 37 0.41 -2.41 23.86
N GLU A 38 -0.08 -1.89 24.99
CA GLU A 38 -0.87 -2.68 25.95
C GLU A 38 -2.14 -3.25 25.29
N LEU A 39 -2.92 -2.43 24.56
CA LEU A 39 -4.15 -2.85 23.88
C LEU A 39 -3.91 -3.89 22.77
N MET A 40 -2.75 -3.85 22.11
CA MET A 40 -2.36 -4.84 21.10
C MET A 40 -2.03 -6.22 21.70
N ASN A 41 -1.61 -6.27 22.97
CA ASN A 41 -1.17 -7.50 23.65
C ASN A 41 -2.21 -8.10 24.61
N ASP A 42 -3.30 -7.38 24.94
CA ASP A 42 -4.35 -7.90 25.80
C ASP A 42 -5.27 -8.89 25.03
N PRO A 43 -5.29 -10.20 25.38
CA PRO A 43 -6.12 -11.20 24.71
C PRO A 43 -7.62 -11.03 24.96
N ASN A 44 -8.04 -10.14 25.88
CA ASN A 44 -9.45 -9.82 26.13
C ASN A 44 -9.98 -8.73 25.17
N VAL A 45 -9.11 -8.06 24.41
CA VAL A 45 -9.50 -7.01 23.45
C VAL A 45 -9.96 -7.67 22.13
N PRO A 46 -11.09 -7.27 21.53
CA PRO A 46 -11.54 -7.83 20.25
C PRO A 46 -10.48 -7.65 19.14
N PRO A 47 -10.21 -8.66 18.29
CA PRO A 47 -9.14 -8.60 17.29
C PRO A 47 -9.21 -7.41 16.32
N GLY A 48 -10.41 -6.92 16.01
CA GLY A 48 -10.59 -5.69 15.22
C GLY A 48 -10.03 -4.43 15.89
N VAL A 49 -10.14 -4.34 17.22
CA VAL A 49 -9.59 -3.23 18.02
C VAL A 49 -8.07 -3.35 18.14
N GLN A 50 -7.53 -4.57 18.34
CA GLN A 50 -6.08 -4.83 18.28
C GLN A 50 -5.49 -4.39 16.92
N ARG A 51 -6.15 -4.76 15.81
CA ARG A 51 -5.74 -4.36 14.45
C ARG A 51 -5.77 -2.85 14.24
N MET A 52 -6.79 -2.14 14.75
CA MET A 52 -6.84 -0.68 14.67
C MET A 52 -5.74 -0.01 15.50
N ALA A 53 -5.45 -0.52 16.70
CA ALA A 53 -4.35 -0.01 17.54
C ALA A 53 -2.98 -0.21 16.88
N ALA A 54 -2.77 -1.36 16.22
CA ALA A 54 -1.57 -1.64 15.43
C ALA A 54 -1.42 -0.70 14.23
N ALA A 55 -2.51 -0.41 13.52
CA ALA A 55 -2.51 0.52 12.38
C ALA A 55 -2.17 1.95 12.82
N ASP A 56 -2.86 2.49 13.84
CA ASP A 56 -2.61 3.84 14.37
C ASP A 56 -1.16 4.00 14.91
N LEU A 57 -0.57 2.93 15.45
CA LEU A 57 0.83 2.92 15.88
C LEU A 57 1.81 2.90 14.68
N LEU A 58 1.52 2.15 13.62
CA LEU A 58 2.35 2.09 12.40
C LEU A 58 2.31 3.39 11.60
N ASP A 59 1.13 3.99 11.44
CA ASP A 59 0.94 5.29 10.78
C ASP A 59 1.71 6.39 11.52
N ARG A 60 1.65 6.42 12.86
CA ARG A 60 2.46 7.33 13.71
C ARG A 60 3.96 7.08 13.58
N GLY A 61 4.37 5.83 13.35
CA GLY A 61 5.75 5.45 13.06
C GLY A 61 6.26 5.88 11.68
N GLY A 62 5.43 6.52 10.86
CA GLY A 62 5.78 6.94 9.50
C GLY A 62 5.61 5.85 8.44
N ASN A 63 5.10 4.66 8.80
CA ASN A 63 4.84 3.55 7.87
C ASN A 63 3.49 3.72 7.16
N VAL A 64 3.13 4.95 6.83
CA VAL A 64 1.84 5.28 6.20
C VAL A 64 1.82 4.74 4.78
N ALA A 65 0.68 4.19 4.35
CA ALA A 65 0.50 3.75 2.97
C ALA A 65 0.78 4.87 1.97
N ALA A 66 1.46 4.54 0.86
CA ALA A 66 2.02 5.51 -0.08
C ALA A 66 0.98 6.56 -0.53
N HIS A 67 1.19 7.81 -0.10
CA HIS A 67 0.28 8.92 -0.41
C HIS A 67 0.36 9.29 -1.90
N VAL A 68 -0.63 8.84 -2.68
CA VAL A 68 -0.86 9.36 -4.03
C VAL A 68 -1.36 10.79 -3.93
N LEU A 69 -0.47 11.77 -4.10
CA LEU A 69 -0.87 13.17 -4.25
C LEU A 69 -1.56 13.35 -5.60
N ALA A 70 -2.89 13.30 -5.58
CA ALA A 70 -3.73 13.79 -6.66
C ALA A 70 -3.58 15.32 -6.77
N ILE A 71 -2.59 15.78 -7.53
CA ILE A 71 -2.41 17.21 -7.84
C ILE A 71 -3.59 17.63 -8.72
N PRO A 72 -4.47 18.55 -8.28
CA PRO A 72 -5.60 19.00 -9.08
C PRO A 72 -5.09 19.69 -10.36
N GLY A 73 -5.55 19.21 -11.52
CA GLY A 73 -5.03 19.58 -12.84
C GLY A 73 -4.03 18.58 -13.45
N VAL A 74 -3.55 17.59 -12.69
CA VAL A 74 -2.72 16.47 -13.17
C VAL A 74 -3.45 15.13 -13.06
N SER A 75 -4.43 15.02 -12.15
CA SER A 75 -5.19 13.79 -11.87
C SER A 75 -6.60 13.78 -12.48
N GLY A 76 -6.87 14.61 -13.48
CA GLY A 76 -8.21 14.79 -14.08
C GLY A 76 -8.21 15.44 -15.48
N GLY A 77 -7.04 15.48 -16.10
CA GLY A 77 -6.77 15.89 -17.48
C GLY A 77 -5.43 15.26 -17.87
N ASP A 78 -5.03 15.40 -19.13
CA ASP A 78 -3.79 14.81 -19.66
C ASP A 78 -2.60 15.30 -18.83
N LYS A 79 -1.73 14.38 -18.37
CA LYS A 79 -0.68 14.78 -17.41
C LYS A 79 0.24 15.79 -18.09
N PRO A 80 0.88 16.73 -17.36
CA PRO A 80 1.66 17.79 -17.99
C PRO A 80 2.85 17.29 -18.81
N TRP A 81 3.29 16.04 -18.64
CA TRP A 81 4.25 15.39 -19.54
C TRP A 81 3.61 14.78 -20.79
N GLU A 82 2.35 14.33 -20.76
CA GLU A 82 1.62 13.86 -21.94
C GLU A 82 1.37 15.02 -22.91
N VAL A 83 0.92 16.18 -22.43
CA VAL A 83 0.84 17.43 -23.24
C VAL A 83 2.21 17.82 -23.83
N LEU A 84 3.29 17.55 -23.09
CA LEU A 84 4.67 17.81 -23.54
C LEU A 84 5.11 16.78 -24.61
N PHE A 85 4.69 15.53 -24.50
CA PHE A 85 4.92 14.51 -25.54
C PHE A 85 4.05 14.76 -26.78
N GLU A 86 2.79 15.15 -26.64
CA GLU A 86 1.92 15.54 -27.77
C GLU A 86 2.49 16.74 -28.53
N SER A 87 2.99 17.76 -27.83
CA SER A 87 3.64 18.91 -28.51
C SER A 87 5.00 18.57 -29.14
N ILE A 88 5.65 17.46 -28.74
CA ILE A 88 6.84 16.90 -29.40
C ILE A 88 6.49 16.00 -30.61
N LEU A 89 5.39 15.24 -30.53
CA LEU A 89 4.99 14.24 -31.52
C LEU A 89 4.07 14.80 -32.62
N GLY A 90 3.25 15.82 -32.31
CA GLY A 90 2.19 16.33 -33.19
C GLY A 90 2.65 17.28 -34.30
N GLY A 91 3.93 17.65 -34.36
CA GLY A 91 4.47 18.54 -35.39
C GLY A 91 5.15 17.76 -36.53
N SER A 92 4.79 18.06 -37.78
CA SER A 92 5.46 17.40 -38.91
C SER A 92 6.94 17.83 -39.02
N ARG A 93 7.80 16.95 -39.55
CA ARG A 93 9.25 17.27 -39.70
C ARG A 93 9.49 18.49 -40.60
N ALA A 94 8.59 18.73 -41.55
CA ALA A 94 8.60 19.89 -42.44
C ALA A 94 8.21 21.19 -41.70
N GLU A 95 7.10 21.16 -40.96
CA GLU A 95 6.64 22.27 -40.11
C GLU A 95 7.67 22.67 -39.05
N SER A 96 8.32 21.68 -38.43
CA SER A 96 9.44 21.89 -37.50
C SER A 96 10.69 22.49 -38.17
N ARG A 97 10.86 22.36 -39.49
CA ARG A 97 11.90 23.05 -40.27
C ARG A 97 11.48 24.48 -40.61
N ALA A 98 10.24 24.65 -41.09
CA ALA A 98 9.65 25.94 -41.42
C ALA A 98 9.64 26.92 -40.23
N GLN A 99 9.26 26.46 -39.03
CA GLN A 99 9.32 27.26 -37.79
C GLN A 99 10.75 27.72 -37.44
N ARG A 100 11.79 27.00 -37.89
CA ARG A 100 13.20 27.35 -37.71
C ARG A 100 13.78 28.16 -38.88
N GLY A 101 12.96 28.60 -39.82
CA GLY A 101 13.40 29.30 -41.03
C GLY A 101 14.18 28.42 -42.02
N ILE A 102 14.21 27.10 -41.78
CA ILE A 102 14.83 26.13 -42.69
C ILE A 102 13.79 25.83 -43.76
N LEU A 103 13.95 26.41 -44.95
CA LEU A 103 13.19 25.99 -46.12
C LEU A 103 13.47 24.50 -46.39
N ASP A 104 12.41 23.72 -46.60
CA ASP A 104 12.58 22.36 -47.09
C ASP A 104 13.14 22.42 -48.51
N ARG A 105 14.41 22.01 -48.64
CA ARG A 105 15.03 21.77 -49.93
C ARG A 105 14.28 20.62 -50.60
N GLU A 106 13.75 20.87 -51.80
CA GLU A 106 13.13 19.82 -52.61
C GLU A 106 14.04 18.58 -52.67
N PRO A 107 13.49 17.37 -52.48
CA PRO A 107 14.28 16.15 -52.63
C PRO A 107 14.90 16.13 -54.03
N PRO A 108 16.21 15.86 -54.17
CA PRO A 108 16.85 15.83 -55.47
C PRO A 108 16.21 14.73 -56.32
N LYS A 109 15.93 14.99 -57.60
CA LYS A 109 15.07 14.13 -58.44
C LYS A 109 15.41 12.65 -58.41
N TRP A 110 16.69 12.28 -58.35
CA TRP A 110 17.11 10.88 -58.23
C TRP A 110 16.42 10.15 -57.05
N LEU A 111 16.16 10.83 -55.93
CA LEU A 111 15.49 10.24 -54.77
C LEU A 111 13.98 10.08 -54.99
N THR A 112 13.32 11.00 -55.71
CA THR A 112 11.91 10.81 -56.10
C THR A 112 11.76 9.73 -57.16
N ASP A 113 12.73 9.64 -58.07
CA ASP A 113 12.76 8.65 -59.14
C ASP A 113 13.06 7.25 -58.58
N GLU A 114 13.97 7.12 -57.61
CA GLU A 114 14.22 5.88 -56.85
C GLU A 114 13.02 5.46 -56.00
N ILE A 115 12.37 6.38 -55.27
CA ILE A 115 11.17 6.06 -54.48
C ILE A 115 9.98 5.67 -55.38
N ALA A 116 9.86 6.24 -56.58
CA ALA A 116 8.85 5.84 -57.56
C ALA A 116 9.17 4.52 -58.29
N ALA A 117 10.45 4.14 -58.36
CA ALA A 117 10.89 2.85 -58.91
C ALA A 117 10.93 1.73 -57.85
N ALA A 118 10.90 2.07 -56.56
CA ALA A 118 10.79 1.12 -55.46
C ALA A 118 9.37 0.52 -55.41
N GLU A 119 9.26 -0.75 -55.79
CA GLU A 119 8.04 -1.52 -55.62
C GLU A 119 7.63 -1.55 -54.14
N ILE A 120 6.42 -1.08 -53.84
CA ILE A 120 5.90 -1.02 -52.47
C ILE A 120 5.61 -2.45 -52.03
N VAL A 121 6.49 -3.00 -51.19
CA VAL A 121 6.25 -4.29 -50.55
C VAL A 121 5.15 -4.13 -49.51
N ASP A 122 3.94 -4.58 -49.83
CA ASP A 122 2.82 -4.67 -48.90
C ASP A 122 3.16 -5.66 -47.78
N ALA A 123 3.74 -5.13 -46.70
CA ALA A 123 4.00 -5.88 -45.48
C ALA A 123 2.68 -6.15 -44.75
N GLU A 124 2.07 -7.30 -45.01
CA GLU A 124 0.88 -7.77 -44.30
C GLU A 124 1.18 -7.78 -42.79
N VAL A 125 0.43 -6.97 -42.04
CA VAL A 125 0.52 -6.93 -40.57
C VAL A 125 -0.14 -8.18 -40.02
N VAL A 126 0.66 -9.25 -39.91
CA VAL A 126 0.28 -10.47 -39.20
C VAL A 126 -0.17 -10.06 -37.80
N ALA A 127 -1.44 -10.31 -37.49
CA ALA A 127 -2.00 -9.96 -36.19
C ALA A 127 -1.23 -10.72 -35.09
N GLU A 128 -0.54 -9.99 -34.21
CA GLU A 128 0.11 -10.57 -33.05
C GLU A 128 -0.96 -11.32 -32.23
N GLY A 129 -0.73 -12.63 -32.02
CA GLY A 129 -1.72 -13.51 -31.41
C GLY A 129 -2.11 -12.99 -30.03
N VAL A 130 -3.38 -12.60 -29.87
CA VAL A 130 -3.89 -12.04 -28.61
C VAL A 130 -3.67 -13.04 -27.49
N SER A 131 -2.70 -12.75 -26.61
CA SER A 131 -2.39 -13.59 -25.46
C SER A 131 -3.66 -13.86 -24.66
N PRO A 132 -4.00 -15.13 -24.39
CA PRO A 132 -5.21 -15.44 -23.65
C PRO A 132 -5.16 -14.81 -22.26
N ALA A 133 -6.33 -14.52 -21.70
CA ALA A 133 -6.47 -13.94 -20.37
C ALA A 133 -7.37 -14.82 -19.49
N CYS A 134 -7.06 -14.89 -18.21
CA CYS A 134 -7.83 -15.64 -17.22
C CYS A 134 -9.27 -15.12 -17.12
N GLU A 135 -10.26 -15.97 -17.39
CA GLU A 135 -11.70 -15.61 -17.35
C GLU A 135 -12.15 -15.07 -15.98
N ALA A 136 -11.47 -15.47 -14.90
CA ALA A 136 -11.84 -15.12 -13.53
C ALA A 136 -11.27 -13.78 -13.04
N CYS A 137 -10.16 -13.29 -13.62
CA CYS A 137 -9.46 -12.10 -13.10
C CYS A 137 -8.79 -11.20 -14.14
N GLY A 138 -8.87 -11.52 -15.44
CA GLY A 138 -8.29 -10.72 -16.53
C GLY A 138 -6.76 -10.79 -16.65
N ALA A 139 -6.07 -11.56 -15.81
CA ALA A 139 -4.62 -11.72 -15.90
C ALA A 139 -4.21 -12.38 -17.23
N GLN A 140 -3.36 -11.70 -18.00
CA GLN A 140 -2.80 -12.23 -19.26
C GLN A 140 -1.84 -13.40 -18.99
N PHE A 141 -1.89 -14.41 -19.84
CA PHE A 141 -0.90 -15.49 -19.88
C PHE A 141 0.31 -15.08 -20.76
N PRO A 142 1.49 -15.70 -20.57
CA PRO A 142 2.54 -15.67 -21.60
C PRO A 142 2.02 -16.26 -22.92
N THR A 143 2.62 -15.86 -24.04
CA THR A 143 2.28 -16.41 -25.38
C THR A 143 2.61 -17.90 -25.50
N GLU A 144 3.67 -18.35 -24.84
CA GLU A 144 4.02 -19.76 -24.69
C GLU A 144 3.55 -20.27 -23.31
N LEU A 145 2.43 -21.00 -23.29
CA LEU A 145 1.99 -21.73 -22.11
C LEU A 145 2.84 -23.01 -21.99
N PRO A 146 3.38 -23.35 -20.80
CA PRO A 146 4.00 -24.66 -20.58
C PRO A 146 2.96 -25.79 -20.61
N ASP A 147 3.33 -26.96 -21.13
CA ASP A 147 2.46 -28.14 -21.34
C ASP A 147 1.59 -28.53 -20.12
N TRP A 148 2.08 -28.30 -18.89
CA TRP A 148 1.34 -28.60 -17.66
C TRP A 148 0.18 -27.63 -17.36
N LEU A 149 0.03 -26.56 -18.15
CA LEU A 149 -1.04 -25.57 -18.01
C LEU A 149 -2.26 -25.86 -18.91
N ASP A 150 -2.10 -26.69 -19.95
CA ASP A 150 -3.14 -27.08 -20.92
C ASP A 150 -4.38 -27.75 -20.30
N ALA A 151 -4.27 -28.28 -19.09
CA ALA A 151 -5.41 -28.85 -18.37
C ALA A 151 -6.50 -27.80 -18.06
N TYR A 152 -6.15 -26.52 -17.91
CA TYR A 152 -7.06 -25.43 -17.54
C TYR A 152 -6.60 -24.08 -18.12
N PRO A 153 -6.62 -23.88 -19.45
CA PRO A 153 -6.13 -22.66 -20.10
C PRO A 153 -6.94 -21.40 -19.70
N GLN A 154 -8.20 -21.57 -19.27
CA GLN A 154 -9.08 -20.45 -18.92
C GLN A 154 -8.77 -19.81 -17.56
N LEU A 155 -7.98 -20.46 -16.70
CA LEU A 155 -7.80 -20.09 -15.29
C LEU A 155 -6.34 -20.08 -14.86
N CYS A 156 -5.86 -18.89 -14.44
CA CYS A 156 -4.54 -18.73 -13.85
C CYS A 156 -4.46 -19.41 -12.47
N ARG A 157 -3.23 -19.77 -12.07
CA ARG A 157 -2.97 -20.58 -10.87
C ARG A 157 -3.69 -20.09 -9.59
N PRO A 158 -3.66 -18.80 -9.20
CA PRO A 158 -4.39 -18.33 -8.01
C PRO A 158 -5.90 -18.63 -8.09
N CYS A 159 -6.54 -18.35 -9.22
CA CYS A 159 -7.97 -18.61 -9.39
C CYS A 159 -8.33 -20.10 -9.52
N ARG A 160 -7.36 -20.99 -9.75
CA ARG A 160 -7.53 -22.44 -9.61
C ARG A 160 -7.44 -22.87 -8.15
N GLU A 161 -6.46 -22.37 -7.42
CA GLU A 161 -6.26 -22.63 -5.98
C GLU A 161 -7.46 -22.12 -5.15
N GLU A 162 -7.98 -20.93 -5.43
CA GLU A 162 -9.21 -20.38 -4.82
C GLU A 162 -10.47 -21.23 -5.09
N ARG A 163 -10.52 -21.92 -6.24
CA ARG A 163 -11.62 -22.82 -6.63
C ARG A 163 -11.43 -24.26 -6.16
N GLY A 164 -10.32 -24.57 -5.49
CA GLY A 164 -9.99 -25.94 -5.07
C GLY A 164 -9.73 -26.91 -6.23
N LEU A 165 -9.37 -26.40 -7.42
CA LEU A 165 -8.97 -27.24 -8.54
C LEU A 165 -7.58 -27.84 -8.28
N PRO A 166 -7.34 -29.11 -8.67
CA PRO A 166 -6.03 -29.74 -8.50
C PRO A 166 -4.96 -29.00 -9.32
N ASP A 167 -3.76 -28.85 -8.74
CA ASP A 167 -2.63 -28.19 -9.41
C ASP A 167 -1.76 -29.24 -10.14
N PRO A 168 -1.87 -29.38 -11.47
CA PRO A 168 -1.31 -30.52 -12.22
C PRO A 168 0.23 -30.61 -12.14
N GLY A 169 0.92 -29.53 -11.77
CA GLY A 169 2.37 -29.51 -11.64
C GLY A 169 2.92 -29.88 -10.24
N ARG A 170 2.08 -29.94 -9.19
CA ARG A 170 2.59 -30.00 -7.80
C ARG A 170 2.83 -31.42 -7.27
N ASP A 171 2.06 -32.40 -7.73
CA ASP A 171 2.01 -33.74 -7.12
C ASP A 171 3.19 -34.65 -7.49
N GLY A 172 4.14 -34.17 -8.32
CA GLY A 172 5.30 -34.93 -8.80
C GLY A 172 4.97 -36.09 -9.74
N ARG A 173 3.68 -36.37 -9.98
CA ARG A 173 3.18 -37.34 -10.95
C ARG A 173 3.16 -36.67 -12.31
N SER A 174 4.17 -36.94 -13.14
CA SER A 174 4.09 -36.67 -14.56
C SER A 174 2.83 -37.32 -15.14
N TYR A 175 1.99 -36.52 -15.81
CA TYR A 175 0.92 -37.08 -16.63
C TYR A 175 1.56 -37.93 -17.73
N PRO A 176 1.07 -39.16 -18.00
CA PRO A 176 1.52 -39.91 -19.16
C PRO A 176 1.05 -39.17 -20.43
N ALA A 177 2.00 -38.61 -21.17
CA ALA A 177 1.71 -37.91 -22.42
C ALA A 177 1.03 -38.87 -23.41
N GLY A 178 -0.21 -38.55 -23.82
CA GLY A 178 -0.97 -39.33 -24.82
C GLY A 178 -2.33 -39.90 -24.39
N ALA A 179 -2.85 -39.58 -23.19
CA ALA A 179 -4.16 -40.06 -22.74
C ALA A 179 -5.36 -39.28 -23.35
N VAL A 180 -5.61 -39.45 -24.65
CA VAL A 180 -6.85 -38.94 -25.31
C VAL A 180 -8.06 -39.75 -24.82
N PRO A 181 -9.14 -39.13 -24.33
CA PRO A 181 -10.25 -39.86 -23.71
C PRO A 181 -11.17 -40.54 -24.73
N GLN A 182 -11.37 -41.86 -24.59
CA GLN A 182 -12.46 -42.61 -25.21
C GLN A 182 -13.31 -43.33 -24.15
N GLY A 183 -14.58 -42.92 -24.01
CA GLY A 183 -15.69 -43.76 -23.53
C GLY A 183 -15.83 -44.05 -22.02
N GLN A 184 -17.09 -43.95 -21.54
CA GLN A 184 -17.88 -44.99 -20.84
C GLN A 184 -17.12 -46.13 -20.10
N SER A 185 -17.45 -46.57 -18.87
CA SER A 185 -18.46 -46.24 -17.84
C SER A 185 -18.06 -46.98 -16.51
N ASP A 186 -18.74 -47.03 -15.36
CA ASP A 186 -20.05 -46.57 -14.84
C ASP A 186 -19.97 -46.45 -13.26
N PRO A 187 -20.99 -46.01 -12.50
CA PRO A 187 -20.82 -45.56 -11.09
C PRO A 187 -21.11 -46.61 -9.99
N ALA A 188 -20.45 -46.49 -8.82
CA ALA A 188 -20.76 -47.26 -7.61
C ALA A 188 -20.48 -46.54 -6.26
N SER A 189 -21.54 -46.06 -5.62
CA SER A 189 -21.83 -46.01 -4.16
C SER A 189 -20.72 -45.89 -3.08
N GLY A 190 -20.87 -44.88 -2.20
CA GLY A 190 -20.32 -44.87 -0.83
C GLY A 190 -19.98 -43.47 -0.29
N ALA A 191 -20.46 -42.92 0.84
CA ALA A 191 -21.61 -43.06 1.74
C ALA A 191 -21.16 -42.56 3.14
N GLN A 192 -21.93 -41.66 3.78
CA GLN A 192 -21.70 -41.12 5.14
C GLN A 192 -20.45 -40.21 5.30
N GLY A 193 -20.41 -39.21 6.20
CA GLY A 193 -21.47 -38.68 7.07
C GLY A 193 -20.89 -37.94 8.30
N GLY A 194 -20.68 -36.62 8.22
CA GLY A 194 -20.07 -35.81 9.29
C GLY A 194 -21.02 -34.76 9.91
N GLN A 195 -21.04 -34.66 11.24
CA GLN A 195 -21.93 -33.75 11.98
C GLN A 195 -21.27 -32.40 12.33
N ALA A 196 -22.06 -31.33 12.39
CA ALA A 196 -21.59 -29.99 12.77
C ALA A 196 -21.69 -29.74 14.29
N PRO A 197 -20.71 -29.08 14.93
CA PRO A 197 -20.75 -28.73 16.34
C PRO A 197 -21.69 -27.53 16.62
N GLN A 198 -22.39 -27.56 17.75
CA GLN A 198 -23.28 -26.48 18.18
C GLN A 198 -22.53 -25.40 18.97
N ALA A 199 -22.79 -24.12 18.68
CA ALA A 199 -22.16 -22.99 19.36
C ALA A 199 -22.97 -22.55 20.59
N GLY A 200 -22.45 -22.81 21.80
CA GLY A 200 -23.08 -22.40 23.06
C GLY A 200 -22.65 -21.00 23.52
N SER A 201 -23.57 -20.03 23.50
CA SER A 201 -23.30 -18.63 23.90
C SER A 201 -23.50 -18.39 25.40
N ASN A 202 -22.45 -18.56 26.21
CA ASN A 202 -22.44 -18.15 27.62
C ASN A 202 -21.93 -16.70 27.78
N HIS A 203 -22.71 -15.85 28.47
CA HIS A 203 -22.46 -14.40 28.55
C HIS A 203 -22.45 -13.92 30.01
N PRO A 204 -21.28 -13.86 30.69
CA PRO A 204 -21.19 -13.49 32.10
C PRO A 204 -21.34 -11.98 32.33
N LYS A 205 -22.23 -11.58 33.24
CA LYS A 205 -22.40 -10.18 33.65
C LYS A 205 -21.19 -9.70 34.46
N ARG A 206 -20.46 -8.70 33.95
CA ARG A 206 -19.30 -8.11 34.64
C ARG A 206 -19.76 -7.04 35.63
N ASN A 207 -19.70 -7.33 36.94
CA ASN A 207 -19.96 -6.33 37.98
C ASN A 207 -18.86 -5.25 37.98
N GLY A 208 -19.27 -3.98 38.06
CA GLY A 208 -18.35 -2.85 38.11
C GLY A 208 -17.90 -2.52 39.53
N GLN A 209 -16.64 -2.85 39.86
CA GLN A 209 -15.91 -2.25 40.97
C GLN A 209 -14.52 -1.83 40.49
N SER A 210 -14.25 -0.52 40.51
CA SER A 210 -12.98 0.06 40.08
C SER A 210 -12.12 0.38 41.31
N PRO A 211 -10.94 -0.24 41.50
CA PRO A 211 -10.05 0.12 42.59
C PRO A 211 -9.39 1.47 42.32
N THR A 212 -9.55 2.42 43.26
CA THR A 212 -8.79 3.67 43.27
C THR A 212 -7.42 3.43 43.88
N ALA A 213 -6.37 3.35 43.04
CA ALA A 213 -5.00 3.25 43.51
C ALA A 213 -4.44 4.65 43.83
N ASP A 214 -4.13 4.89 45.11
CA ASP A 214 -3.36 6.07 45.51
C ASP A 214 -1.91 5.97 45.00
N LEU A 215 -1.44 7.04 44.36
CA LEU A 215 -0.05 7.19 43.90
C LEU A 215 0.59 8.42 44.56
N SER A 216 0.50 8.49 45.89
CA SER A 216 1.22 9.48 46.70
C SER A 216 2.67 9.04 46.93
N GLY A 217 3.62 9.64 46.20
CA GLY A 217 5.04 9.53 46.51
C GLY A 217 5.93 9.11 45.35
N ASN A 218 6.41 10.10 44.59
CA ASN A 218 7.73 10.05 43.98
C ASN A 218 8.29 11.47 43.90
N GLY A 219 9.50 11.67 44.43
CA GLY A 219 10.09 12.98 44.62
C GLY A 219 10.68 13.56 43.33
N LEU A 220 9.95 14.47 42.68
CA LEU A 220 10.48 15.28 41.58
C LEU A 220 11.44 16.36 42.11
N VAL A 221 12.73 16.03 42.20
CA VAL A 221 13.80 17.04 42.31
C VAL A 221 13.74 17.91 41.06
N THR A 222 13.60 19.23 41.23
CA THR A 222 13.43 20.14 40.09
C THR A 222 14.78 20.41 39.40
N MET A 223 14.77 20.61 38.08
CA MET A 223 16.00 20.90 37.32
C MET A 223 16.70 22.19 37.77
N GLU A 224 16.02 23.09 38.49
CA GLU A 224 16.59 24.32 39.04
C GLU A 224 17.62 24.02 40.16
N GLU A 225 17.40 22.98 40.99
CA GLU A 225 18.41 22.55 41.97
C GLU A 225 19.65 21.95 41.30
N ALA A 226 19.47 21.16 40.24
CA ALA A 226 20.57 20.54 39.50
C ALA A 226 21.51 21.58 38.88
N LEU A 227 20.96 22.67 38.31
CA LEU A 227 21.75 23.78 37.76
C LEU A 227 22.45 24.60 38.86
N GLY A 228 21.81 24.75 40.03
CA GLY A 228 22.39 25.46 41.19
C GLY A 228 23.71 24.87 41.69
N GLN A 229 23.88 23.54 41.64
CA GLN A 229 25.10 22.88 42.12
C GLN A 229 26.31 23.13 41.19
N LEU A 230 26.10 23.13 39.86
CA LEU A 230 27.17 23.34 38.87
C LEU A 230 27.80 24.74 38.90
N HIS A 231 27.05 25.76 39.35
CA HIS A 231 27.60 27.10 39.54
C HIS A 231 28.40 27.25 40.84
N ARG A 232 28.10 26.45 41.88
CA ARG A 232 28.80 26.51 43.16
C ARG A 232 30.21 25.92 43.08
N SER A 233 30.41 24.83 42.33
CA SER A 233 31.73 24.20 42.13
C SER A 233 32.72 25.05 41.31
N LYS A 234 32.22 25.86 40.36
CA LYS A 234 33.05 26.76 39.55
C LYS A 234 33.61 27.96 40.34
N ARG A 235 32.98 28.37 41.45
CA ARG A 235 33.50 29.47 42.29
C ARG A 235 34.65 29.01 43.20
N SER A 236 34.58 27.83 43.82
CA SER A 236 35.63 27.36 44.76
C SER A 236 37.00 27.14 44.08
N ARG A 237 37.01 26.73 42.79
CA ARG A 237 38.25 26.61 42.00
C ARG A 237 38.96 27.94 41.69
N ARG A 238 38.33 29.10 41.90
CA ARG A 238 38.94 30.43 41.69
C ARG A 238 39.58 31.06 42.92
N GLN A 239 39.46 30.46 44.11
CA GLN A 239 40.05 30.94 45.37
C GLN A 239 41.21 30.05 45.88
N ARG A 240 41.87 29.32 44.96
CA ARG A 240 43.06 28.47 45.24
C ARG A 240 44.18 28.68 44.21
N LYS A 241 44.32 29.94 43.77
CA LYS A 241 45.46 30.51 43.03
C LYS A 241 45.67 31.93 43.53
#